data_AF-A0A915CUW8-F1
#
_entry.id   AF-A0A915CUW8-F1
#
_cell.length_a   1.000
_cell.length_b   1.000
_cell.length_c   1.000
_cell.angle_alpha   90.00
_cell.angle_beta   90.00
_cell.angle_gamma   90.00
#
_symmetry.space_group_name_H-M   'P 1'
#
loop_
_entity.id
_entity.type
_entity.pdbx_description
1 polymer ?
#
loop_
_entity_poly.entity_id
_entity_poly.type
_entity_poly.pdbx_seq_one_letter_code
_entity_poly.pdbx_strand_id
1 'polypeptide(L)'
;MDAAPEEALNTLADISQNFPIRARSLVQTKVRKVFREEVASNQERFAGELEISEGDNAFFLNGINIDVDSLDIFQLFNTISQEESLANAFLEWREYLSVLYNMDLSEDKTAYAIDYREAYPEYINDLDKDKSYREWGNSVKLLLQPYFPGMIRPIARNLFTMICVLDPAGQETRSLLKISHSLFMHQNCFVFVVDDDAVGKSGKDHVGVAILNLYNFAKSDKTAAKAIHLLTKLLEEYTGDDLTVTNVHKFFKKHFPDQDIDDVFQADSDYDTGRTAGQAFLKQSGLQTLPKVLLNGVVLDDAALQPDKIEESILMQIMRQTTPLQRAVASGKLTDKETVQNWILNQPDVLPRLNNRLLKEPANCLPVYDVNPCKAKNFKQFMQLKPHERAQCVLEKMKYLTKGETEDTKWLTIWLVGDLNTAKGRQLLINGLKALKKSNNLRLSYIHNGHLKEEKDKTDELSAVKLVTSVLRNVPSTLAKQMLNKLLSSEEALSQLLKDGDLQRLAVHGVDLDAFSKGLVPGNDQQLAIQTMFAERDLGLQKGDTAVVVNGIVSSCQI
;
A
#
# COMPACT_ATOMS: atom_id res chain seq x y z
N MET A 1 -5.76 7.69 -58.12
CA MET A 1 -7.05 8.37 -57.92
C MET A 1 -6.81 9.37 -56.82
N ASP A 2 -6.87 10.66 -57.14
CA ASP A 2 -6.77 11.70 -56.12
C ASP A 2 -8.21 12.03 -55.72
N ALA A 3 -8.74 11.28 -54.75
CA ALA A 3 -10.06 11.53 -54.19
C ALA A 3 -10.07 12.88 -53.46
N ALA A 4 -11.23 13.54 -53.39
CA ALA A 4 -11.36 14.69 -52.49
C ALA A 4 -11.13 14.24 -51.04
N PRO A 5 -10.65 15.11 -50.13
CA PRO A 5 -10.41 14.74 -48.73
C PRO A 5 -11.63 14.11 -48.04
N GLU A 6 -12.83 14.55 -48.40
CA GLU A 6 -14.12 14.03 -47.91
C GLU A 6 -14.47 12.63 -48.45
N GLU A 7 -13.95 12.25 -49.62
CA GLU A 7 -14.18 10.95 -50.26
C GLU A 7 -13.09 9.92 -49.93
N ALA A 8 -11.94 10.35 -49.40
CA ALA A 8 -10.78 9.50 -49.16
C ALA A 8 -11.10 8.26 -48.30
N LEU A 9 -11.84 8.42 -47.19
CA LEU A 9 -12.25 7.31 -46.32
C LEU A 9 -13.24 6.36 -47.01
N ASN A 10 -14.18 6.88 -47.81
CA ASN A 10 -15.13 6.05 -48.55
C ASN A 10 -14.43 5.24 -49.66
N THR A 11 -13.46 5.85 -50.35
CA THR A 11 -12.65 5.13 -51.34
C THR A 11 -11.71 4.11 -50.71
N LEU A 12 -11.15 4.39 -49.53
CA LEU A 12 -10.40 3.40 -48.75
C LEU A 12 -11.29 2.22 -48.38
N ALA A 13 -12.51 2.46 -47.88
CA ALA A 13 -13.46 1.40 -47.53
C ALA A 13 -13.84 0.52 -48.73
N ASP A 14 -14.18 1.11 -49.90
CA ASP A 14 -14.45 0.36 -51.13
C ASP A 14 -13.24 -0.45 -51.60
N ILE A 15 -12.04 0.14 -51.58
CA ILE A 15 -10.80 -0.55 -51.98
C ILE A 15 -10.51 -1.72 -51.03
N SER A 16 -10.69 -1.56 -49.72
CA SER A 16 -10.46 -2.60 -48.73
C SER A 16 -11.47 -3.75 -48.85
N GLN A 17 -12.76 -3.44 -48.96
CA GLN A 17 -13.83 -4.44 -49.09
C GLN A 17 -13.76 -5.20 -50.41
N ASN A 18 -13.39 -4.53 -51.51
CA ASN A 18 -13.36 -5.09 -52.86
C ASN A 18 -11.93 -5.34 -53.39
N PHE A 19 -10.94 -5.47 -52.50
CA PHE A 19 -9.51 -5.51 -52.86
C PHE A 19 -9.15 -6.51 -53.98
N PRO A 20 -9.61 -7.77 -53.98
CA PRO A 20 -9.28 -8.73 -55.05
C PRO A 20 -9.77 -8.30 -56.43
N ILE A 21 -10.89 -7.56 -56.49
CA ILE A 21 -11.48 -7.04 -57.74
C ILE A 21 -10.73 -5.78 -58.20
N ARG A 22 -10.37 -4.90 -57.25
CA ARG A 22 -9.68 -3.63 -57.51
C ARG A 22 -8.18 -3.78 -57.82
N ALA A 23 -7.54 -4.86 -57.36
CA ALA A 23 -6.08 -5.10 -57.46
C ALA A 23 -5.48 -4.82 -58.85
N ARG A 24 -6.12 -5.28 -59.93
CA ARG A 24 -5.63 -5.06 -61.32
C ARG A 24 -5.55 -3.57 -61.70
N SER A 25 -6.43 -2.73 -61.15
CA SER A 25 -6.43 -1.28 -61.36
C SER A 25 -5.38 -0.58 -60.48
N LEU A 26 -5.20 -1.05 -59.24
CA LEU A 26 -4.21 -0.52 -58.31
C LEU A 26 -2.77 -0.67 -58.84
N VAL A 27 -2.43 -1.82 -59.42
CA VAL A 27 -1.09 -2.07 -60.02
C VAL A 27 -0.73 -1.08 -61.13
N GLN A 28 -1.72 -0.53 -61.84
CA GLN A 28 -1.51 0.47 -62.91
C GLN A 28 -1.34 1.89 -62.36
N THR A 29 -1.61 2.13 -61.07
CA THR A 29 -1.61 3.45 -60.46
C THR A 29 -0.20 3.83 -60.02
N LYS A 30 0.40 4.84 -60.67
CA LYS A 30 1.72 5.35 -60.29
C LYS A 30 1.63 6.27 -59.07
N VAL A 31 2.24 5.84 -57.97
CA VAL A 31 2.41 6.63 -56.74
C VAL A 31 3.43 7.76 -56.97
N ARG A 32 3.15 8.97 -56.45
CA ARG A 32 4.04 10.14 -56.55
C ARG A 32 5.32 9.93 -55.73
N LYS A 33 6.47 10.48 -56.18
CA LYS A 33 7.76 10.31 -55.48
C LYS A 33 7.75 10.88 -54.06
N VAL A 34 7.18 12.08 -53.89
CA VAL A 34 7.05 12.79 -52.59
C VAL A 34 6.39 11.90 -51.52
N PHE A 35 5.28 11.25 -51.87
CA PHE A 35 4.56 10.35 -50.95
C PHE A 35 5.40 9.13 -50.53
N ARG A 36 6.27 8.61 -51.41
CA ARG A 36 7.17 7.50 -51.04
C ARG A 36 8.25 7.93 -50.04
N GLU A 37 8.75 9.15 -50.18
CA GLU A 37 9.76 9.72 -49.28
C GLU A 37 9.14 10.03 -47.91
N GLU A 38 7.91 10.55 -47.90
CA GLU A 38 7.10 10.76 -46.69
C GLU A 38 6.79 9.45 -45.95
N VAL A 39 6.28 8.42 -46.67
CA VAL A 39 5.98 7.11 -46.07
C VAL A 39 7.23 6.45 -45.50
N ALA A 40 8.36 6.46 -46.22
CA ALA A 40 9.61 5.90 -45.73
C ALA A 40 10.11 6.61 -44.45
N SER A 41 10.04 7.94 -44.40
CA SER A 41 10.40 8.72 -43.21
C SER A 41 9.47 8.45 -42.02
N ASN A 42 8.19 8.21 -42.27
CA ASN A 42 7.22 7.85 -41.23
C ASN A 42 7.47 6.42 -40.72
N GLN A 43 7.76 5.46 -41.61
CA GLN A 43 8.10 4.08 -41.26
C GLN A 43 9.36 4.00 -40.39
N GLU A 44 10.44 4.70 -40.78
CA GLU A 44 11.68 4.77 -39.99
C GLU A 44 11.42 5.32 -38.58
N ARG A 45 10.59 6.36 -38.47
CA ARG A 45 10.20 6.95 -37.20
C ARG A 45 9.33 6.02 -36.34
N PHE A 46 8.30 5.40 -36.91
CA PHE A 46 7.40 4.53 -36.15
C PHE A 46 8.07 3.22 -35.70
N ALA A 47 8.97 2.66 -36.52
CA ALA A 47 9.77 1.51 -36.12
C ALA A 47 10.74 1.85 -34.97
N GLY A 48 11.28 3.08 -34.93
CA GLY A 48 12.19 3.53 -33.88
C GLY A 48 11.53 4.03 -32.59
N GLU A 49 10.37 4.70 -32.67
CA GLU A 49 9.67 5.30 -31.52
C GLU A 49 8.57 4.40 -30.92
N LEU A 50 7.92 3.55 -31.73
CA LEU A 50 6.71 2.79 -31.35
C LEU A 50 6.81 1.27 -31.62
N GLU A 51 7.96 0.79 -32.11
CA GLU A 51 8.19 -0.62 -32.52
C GLU A 51 7.23 -1.15 -33.62
N ILE A 52 6.50 -0.26 -34.31
CA ILE A 52 5.55 -0.62 -35.38
C ILE A 52 6.32 -0.89 -36.68
N SER A 53 6.24 -2.11 -37.20
CA SER A 53 6.92 -2.53 -38.43
C SER A 53 6.04 -2.36 -39.68
N GLU A 54 6.65 -2.56 -40.85
CA GLU A 54 5.92 -2.47 -42.13
C GLU A 54 4.86 -3.56 -42.26
N GLY A 55 3.58 -3.16 -42.27
CA GLY A 55 2.43 -4.05 -42.41
C GLY A 55 1.69 -4.34 -41.10
N ASP A 56 2.22 -3.87 -39.96
CA ASP A 56 1.54 -3.93 -38.68
C ASP A 56 0.39 -2.90 -38.63
N ASN A 57 -0.70 -3.25 -37.94
CA ASN A 57 -1.81 -2.35 -37.68
C ASN A 57 -1.79 -1.95 -36.20
N ALA A 58 -1.69 -0.65 -35.91
CA ALA A 58 -1.83 -0.12 -34.57
C ALA A 58 -2.97 0.91 -34.53
N PHE A 59 -3.89 0.77 -33.57
CA PHE A 59 -5.00 1.69 -33.38
C PHE A 59 -4.87 2.39 -32.04
N PHE A 60 -4.76 3.72 -32.07
CA PHE A 60 -4.62 4.54 -30.86
C PHE A 60 -5.86 5.38 -30.63
N LEU A 61 -6.47 5.28 -29.44
CA LEU A 61 -7.54 6.16 -28.99
C LEU A 61 -6.99 7.06 -27.87
N ASN A 62 -6.88 8.36 -28.13
CA ASN A 62 -6.29 9.34 -27.21
C ASN A 62 -4.94 8.88 -26.59
N GLY A 63 -4.10 8.23 -27.39
CA GLY A 63 -2.78 7.70 -27.00
C GLY A 63 -2.78 6.30 -26.37
N ILE A 64 -3.94 5.74 -26.02
CA ILE A 64 -4.06 4.34 -25.57
C ILE A 64 -3.94 3.44 -26.81
N ASN A 65 -2.94 2.55 -26.84
CA ASN A 65 -2.86 1.50 -27.86
C ASN A 65 -3.95 0.46 -27.61
N ILE A 66 -4.78 0.21 -28.61
CA ILE A 66 -5.84 -0.80 -28.58
C ILE A 66 -5.48 -1.86 -29.60
N ASP A 67 -5.36 -3.11 -29.13
CA ASP A 67 -5.16 -4.27 -29.99
C ASP A 67 -6.33 -4.43 -30.96
N VAL A 68 -6.02 -4.43 -32.25
CA VAL A 68 -7.00 -4.51 -33.35
C VAL A 68 -7.48 -5.95 -33.55
N ASP A 69 -6.66 -6.94 -33.22
CA ASP A 69 -7.00 -8.35 -33.46
C ASP A 69 -7.99 -8.90 -32.43
N SER A 70 -8.00 -8.34 -31.21
CA SER A 70 -9.01 -8.65 -30.17
C SER A 70 -10.19 -7.68 -30.09
N LEU A 71 -10.23 -6.67 -30.98
CA LEU A 71 -11.20 -5.57 -30.94
C LEU A 71 -12.65 -6.01 -31.23
N ASP A 72 -13.48 -6.09 -30.19
CA ASP A 72 -14.94 -6.14 -30.30
C ASP A 72 -15.54 -4.72 -30.36
N ILE A 73 -16.58 -4.52 -31.16
CA ILE A 73 -17.37 -3.27 -31.22
C ILE A 73 -17.90 -2.91 -29.82
N PHE A 74 -18.31 -3.90 -29.01
CA PHE A 74 -18.75 -3.64 -27.64
C PHE A 74 -17.60 -3.20 -26.71
N GLN A 75 -16.39 -3.74 -26.90
CA GLN A 75 -15.21 -3.29 -26.16
C GLN A 75 -14.80 -1.86 -26.58
N LEU A 76 -14.80 -1.57 -27.88
CA LEU A 76 -14.54 -0.22 -28.39
C LEU A 76 -15.57 0.79 -27.86
N PHE A 77 -16.86 0.43 -27.87
CA PHE A 77 -17.92 1.28 -27.29
C PHE A 77 -17.73 1.51 -25.79
N ASN A 78 -17.34 0.48 -25.02
CA ASN A 78 -17.03 0.62 -23.60
C ASN A 78 -15.82 1.53 -23.37
N THR A 79 -14.76 1.39 -24.18
CA THR A 79 -13.54 2.22 -24.09
C THR A 79 -13.85 3.68 -24.42
N ILE A 80 -14.62 3.93 -25.50
CA ILE A 80 -15.10 5.27 -25.85
C ILE A 80 -15.99 5.85 -24.74
N SER A 81 -16.87 5.05 -24.13
CA SER A 81 -17.73 5.51 -23.03
C SER A 81 -16.95 5.86 -21.76
N GLN A 82 -15.86 5.13 -21.48
CA GLN A 82 -14.94 5.44 -20.39
C GLN A 82 -14.17 6.73 -20.69
N GLU A 83 -13.63 6.87 -21.89
CA GLU A 83 -12.91 8.08 -22.33
C GLU A 83 -13.84 9.30 -22.39
N GLU A 84 -15.11 9.16 -22.79
CA GLU A 84 -16.12 10.21 -22.70
C GLU A 84 -16.37 10.62 -21.25
N SER A 85 -16.41 9.65 -20.32
CA SER A 85 -16.54 9.95 -18.89
C SER A 85 -15.30 10.66 -18.31
N LEU A 86 -14.10 10.41 -18.85
CA LEU A 86 -12.86 11.10 -18.46
C LEU A 86 -12.79 12.50 -19.10
N ALA A 87 -13.09 12.64 -20.38
CA ALA A 87 -13.17 13.93 -21.07
C ALA A 87 -14.19 14.87 -20.41
N ASN A 88 -15.36 14.35 -20.00
CA ASN A 88 -16.35 15.10 -19.23
C ASN A 88 -15.87 15.46 -17.81
N ALA A 89 -15.00 14.66 -17.19
CA ALA A 89 -14.38 15.00 -15.91
C ALA A 89 -13.41 16.18 -16.03
N PHE A 90 -12.71 16.28 -17.17
CA PHE A 90 -11.78 17.35 -17.49
C PHE A 90 -12.37 18.46 -18.38
N LEU A 91 -13.70 18.59 -18.44
CA LEU A 91 -14.37 19.49 -19.41
C LEU A 91 -13.97 20.98 -19.27
N GLU A 92 -13.60 21.41 -18.06
CA GLU A 92 -13.05 22.76 -17.82
C GLU A 92 -11.59 22.91 -18.31
N TRP A 93 -10.83 21.82 -18.38
CA TRP A 93 -9.41 21.77 -18.69
C TRP A 93 -9.19 21.37 -20.15
N ARG A 94 -9.27 22.34 -21.05
CA ARG A 94 -9.14 22.15 -22.51
C ARG A 94 -7.87 21.43 -23.00
N GLU A 95 -6.84 21.33 -22.16
CA GLU A 95 -5.53 20.76 -22.50
C GLU A 95 -5.23 19.44 -21.77
N TYR A 96 -6.23 18.79 -21.15
CA TYR A 96 -6.04 17.62 -20.28
C TYR A 96 -5.23 16.48 -20.91
N LEU A 97 -5.42 16.19 -22.20
CA LEU A 97 -4.64 15.17 -22.92
C LEU A 97 -3.13 15.44 -22.87
N SER A 98 -2.70 16.70 -22.98
CA SER A 98 -1.28 17.06 -22.89
C SER A 98 -0.70 16.83 -21.49
N VAL A 99 -1.52 16.95 -20.43
CA VAL A 99 -1.12 16.63 -19.06
C VAL A 99 -1.01 15.11 -18.91
N LEU A 100 -1.97 14.35 -19.44
CA LEU A 100 -1.94 12.88 -19.41
C LEU A 100 -0.76 12.29 -20.19
N TYR A 101 -0.41 12.83 -21.36
CA TYR A 101 0.77 12.37 -22.12
C TYR A 101 2.11 12.67 -21.43
N ASN A 102 2.16 13.70 -20.57
CA ASN A 102 3.34 14.03 -19.78
C ASN A 102 3.38 13.30 -18.43
N MET A 103 2.33 12.55 -18.05
CA MET A 103 2.34 11.69 -16.87
C MET A 103 3.01 10.37 -17.22
N ASP A 104 4.14 10.10 -16.56
CA ASP A 104 4.79 8.80 -16.63
C ASP A 104 3.99 7.78 -15.82
N LEU A 105 3.03 7.14 -16.47
CA LEU A 105 2.24 6.03 -15.92
C LEU A 105 3.02 4.70 -15.96
N SER A 106 4.28 4.68 -16.42
CA SER A 106 5.10 3.47 -16.52
C SER A 106 5.83 3.10 -15.21
N GLU A 107 5.52 3.77 -14.09
CA GLU A 107 6.03 3.37 -12.77
C GLU A 107 5.55 1.96 -12.38
N ASP A 108 6.38 0.96 -12.71
CA ASP A 108 6.36 -0.42 -12.22
C ASP A 108 6.06 -0.45 -10.72
N LYS A 109 4.79 -0.70 -10.34
CA LYS A 109 4.26 -0.77 -8.95
C LYS A 109 5.36 -0.82 -7.90
N THR A 110 5.78 0.35 -7.40
CA THR A 110 6.97 0.46 -6.55
C THR A 110 6.83 -0.45 -5.36
N ALA A 111 7.71 -1.46 -5.28
CA ALA A 111 7.60 -2.50 -4.29
C ALA A 111 8.09 -1.96 -2.94
N TYR A 112 7.16 -1.42 -2.15
CA TYR A 112 7.44 -0.83 -0.85
C TYR A 112 8.22 -1.80 0.05
N ALA A 113 9.28 -1.29 0.67
CA ALA A 113 10.12 -2.04 1.59
C ALA A 113 9.78 -1.69 3.05
N ILE A 114 10.16 -2.57 3.98
CA ILE A 114 10.13 -2.34 5.42
C ILE A 114 11.54 -1.97 5.91
N ASP A 115 11.67 -0.95 6.76
CA ASP A 115 12.89 -0.81 7.57
C ASP A 115 12.88 -1.87 8.68
N TYR A 116 13.80 -2.84 8.56
CA TYR A 116 13.95 -3.98 9.46
C TYR A 116 15.09 -3.80 10.48
N ARG A 117 15.74 -2.64 10.55
CA ARG A 117 16.83 -2.38 11.53
C ARG A 117 16.36 -2.54 12.97
N GLU A 118 15.15 -2.10 13.28
CA GLU A 118 14.56 -2.21 14.63
C GLU A 118 14.26 -3.66 15.05
N ALA A 119 14.28 -4.61 14.12
CA ALA A 119 14.11 -6.03 14.41
C ALA A 119 15.36 -6.70 15.02
N TYR A 120 16.51 -6.02 15.00
CA TYR A 120 17.82 -6.58 15.36
C TYR A 120 18.11 -7.93 14.68
N PRO A 121 18.10 -7.99 13.34
CA PRO A 121 18.21 -9.25 12.61
C PRO A 121 19.54 -9.99 12.85
N GLU A 122 19.44 -11.31 12.94
CA GLU A 122 20.54 -12.23 13.19
C GLU A 122 21.24 -12.60 11.88
N TYR A 123 22.38 -11.98 11.57
CA TYR A 123 23.15 -12.27 10.35
C TYR A 123 23.89 -13.61 10.43
N ILE A 124 23.71 -14.46 9.41
CA ILE A 124 24.39 -15.75 9.30
C ILE A 124 25.81 -15.60 8.74
N ASN A 125 25.93 -14.74 7.74
CA ASN A 125 27.11 -14.52 6.90
C ASN A 125 27.29 -13.02 6.59
N ASP A 126 28.51 -12.66 6.21
CA ASP A 126 28.89 -11.31 5.81
C ASP A 126 29.77 -11.36 4.55
N LEU A 127 29.17 -11.05 3.40
CA LEU A 127 29.85 -11.11 2.09
C LEU A 127 31.04 -10.16 1.98
N ASP A 128 31.07 -9.08 2.78
CA ASP A 128 32.18 -8.11 2.80
C ASP A 128 33.39 -8.62 3.62
N LYS A 129 33.20 -9.53 4.57
CA LYS A 129 34.23 -9.90 5.58
C LYS A 129 34.61 -11.38 5.64
N ASP A 130 33.69 -12.29 5.33
CA ASP A 130 33.89 -13.71 5.56
C ASP A 130 34.98 -14.30 4.65
N LYS A 131 35.76 -15.23 5.20
CA LYS A 131 36.90 -15.85 4.50
C LYS A 131 36.48 -16.57 3.22
N SER A 132 35.25 -17.10 3.19
CA SER A 132 34.68 -17.89 2.08
C SER A 132 34.51 -17.10 0.78
N TYR A 133 34.36 -15.77 0.85
CA TYR A 133 34.06 -14.93 -0.33
C TYR A 133 35.28 -14.13 -0.82
N ARG A 134 36.47 -14.35 -0.24
CA ARG A 134 37.69 -13.59 -0.57
C ARG A 134 38.18 -13.70 -2.01
N GLU A 135 37.78 -14.76 -2.71
CA GLU A 135 38.09 -14.96 -4.13
C GLU A 135 37.23 -14.06 -5.04
N TRP A 136 36.12 -13.50 -4.52
CA TRP A 136 35.22 -12.66 -5.28
C TRP A 136 35.64 -11.19 -5.21
N GLY A 137 35.28 -10.43 -6.25
CA GLY A 137 35.57 -9.00 -6.29
C GLY A 137 34.74 -8.21 -5.29
N ASN A 138 35.41 -7.38 -4.49
CA ASN A 138 34.80 -6.53 -3.46
C ASN A 138 34.60 -5.09 -3.99
N SER A 139 33.70 -4.91 -4.97
CA SER A 139 33.29 -3.58 -5.44
C SER A 139 31.88 -3.58 -6.03
N VAL A 140 31.09 -2.54 -5.74
CA VAL A 140 29.75 -2.33 -6.31
C VAL A 140 29.77 -2.11 -7.83
N LYS A 141 30.91 -1.67 -8.39
CA LYS A 141 31.08 -1.45 -9.84
C LYS A 141 30.98 -2.73 -10.67
N LEU A 142 31.17 -3.89 -10.05
CA LEU A 142 31.02 -5.20 -10.69
C LEU A 142 29.57 -5.49 -11.10
N LEU A 143 28.59 -4.77 -10.56
CA LEU A 143 27.21 -4.78 -11.06
C LEU A 143 27.09 -4.27 -12.50
N LEU A 144 27.96 -3.36 -12.94
CA LEU A 144 27.90 -2.76 -14.29
C LEU A 144 28.54 -3.64 -15.38
N GLN A 145 29.30 -4.67 -15.02
CA GLN A 145 29.90 -5.56 -16.01
C GLN A 145 28.83 -6.43 -16.69
N PRO A 146 28.98 -6.81 -17.97
CA PRO A 146 28.11 -7.81 -18.59
C PRO A 146 28.17 -9.14 -17.83
N TYR A 147 27.01 -9.78 -17.64
CA TYR A 147 26.90 -11.11 -17.04
C TYR A 147 25.65 -11.80 -17.59
N PHE A 148 25.61 -13.13 -17.55
CA PHE A 148 24.51 -13.90 -18.12
C PHE A 148 23.18 -13.58 -17.40
N PRO A 149 22.09 -13.27 -18.13
CA PRO A 149 20.76 -13.08 -17.53
C PRO A 149 20.33 -14.31 -16.72
N GLY A 150 19.67 -14.08 -15.59
CA GLY A 150 19.23 -15.15 -14.67
C GLY A 150 20.33 -15.75 -13.78
N MET A 151 21.62 -15.49 -14.04
CA MET A 151 22.70 -15.96 -13.18
C MET A 151 23.08 -14.93 -12.11
N ILE A 152 23.20 -15.39 -10.85
CA ILE A 152 23.72 -14.58 -9.75
C ILE A 152 25.21 -14.29 -9.97
N ARG A 153 25.60 -13.02 -9.73
CA ARG A 153 26.98 -12.54 -9.83
C ARG A 153 27.74 -12.78 -8.52
N PRO A 154 28.91 -13.46 -8.53
CA PRO A 154 29.74 -13.61 -7.34
C PRO A 154 30.44 -12.29 -7.00
N ILE A 155 29.88 -11.52 -6.08
CA ILE A 155 30.40 -10.23 -5.61
C ILE A 155 30.51 -10.28 -4.09
N ALA A 156 31.71 -10.00 -3.55
CA ALA A 156 31.97 -9.91 -2.12
C ALA A 156 31.46 -8.57 -1.55
N ARG A 157 30.15 -8.30 -1.70
CA ARG A 157 29.44 -7.13 -1.19
C ARG A 157 28.05 -7.53 -0.73
N ASN A 158 27.60 -7.02 0.41
CA ASN A 158 26.23 -7.22 0.88
C ASN A 158 25.22 -6.38 0.06
N LEU A 159 24.91 -6.83 -1.16
CA LEU A 159 24.00 -6.17 -2.12
C LEU A 159 22.53 -6.55 -1.91
N PHE A 160 22.30 -7.78 -1.48
CA PHE A 160 20.98 -8.38 -1.26
C PHE A 160 20.96 -9.03 0.12
N THR A 161 20.15 -8.47 1.02
CA THR A 161 19.92 -9.00 2.35
C THR A 161 18.55 -9.69 2.38
N MET A 162 18.54 -11.01 2.53
CA MET A 162 17.32 -11.79 2.79
C MET A 162 17.04 -11.81 4.29
N ILE A 163 15.84 -11.39 4.71
CA ILE A 163 15.38 -11.43 6.09
C ILE A 163 14.21 -12.39 6.20
N CYS A 164 14.39 -13.49 6.93
CA CYS A 164 13.33 -14.46 7.20
C CYS A 164 12.75 -14.18 8.59
N VAL A 165 11.48 -13.79 8.65
CA VAL A 165 10.70 -13.58 9.87
C VAL A 165 9.90 -14.85 10.14
N LEU A 166 10.27 -15.58 11.19
CA LEU A 166 9.88 -16.98 11.40
C LEU A 166 9.39 -17.24 12.83
N ASP A 167 8.37 -18.08 12.97
CA ASP A 167 8.12 -18.78 14.24
C ASP A 167 9.06 -19.99 14.34
N PRO A 168 9.89 -20.11 15.39
CA PRO A 168 10.78 -21.26 15.58
C PRO A 168 10.05 -22.62 15.73
N ALA A 169 8.75 -22.66 16.07
CA ALA A 169 7.98 -23.90 16.14
C ALA A 169 7.21 -24.25 14.85
N GLY A 170 7.09 -23.32 13.90
CA GLY A 170 6.29 -23.46 12.70
C GLY A 170 6.82 -24.52 11.71
N GLN A 171 5.91 -25.24 11.05
CA GLN A 171 6.30 -26.29 10.10
C GLN A 171 7.06 -25.74 8.88
N GLU A 172 6.63 -24.59 8.36
CA GLU A 172 7.24 -23.92 7.19
C GLU A 172 8.66 -23.39 7.47
N THR A 173 9.00 -23.13 8.74
CA THR A 173 10.35 -22.71 9.15
C THR A 173 11.40 -23.71 8.69
N ARG A 174 11.11 -25.01 8.70
CA ARG A 174 12.01 -26.05 8.18
C ARG A 174 12.36 -25.84 6.71
N SER A 175 11.37 -25.56 5.88
CA SER A 175 11.55 -25.31 4.44
C SER A 175 12.43 -24.08 4.23
N LEU A 176 12.09 -22.98 4.89
CA LEU A 176 12.79 -21.70 4.76
C LEU A 176 14.25 -21.75 5.25
N LEU A 177 14.54 -22.55 6.29
CA LEU A 177 15.91 -22.80 6.74
C LEU A 177 16.74 -23.57 5.71
N LYS A 178 16.15 -24.58 5.05
CA LYS A 178 16.84 -25.32 3.96
C LYS A 178 17.18 -24.41 2.78
N ILE A 179 16.24 -23.58 2.37
CA ILE A 179 16.42 -22.60 1.28
C ILE A 179 17.43 -21.51 1.67
N SER A 180 17.47 -21.08 2.95
CA SER A 180 18.52 -20.17 3.42
C SER A 180 19.93 -20.77 3.34
N HIS A 181 20.04 -22.10 3.37
CA HIS A 181 21.31 -22.82 3.22
C HIS A 181 21.67 -23.04 1.75
N SER A 182 20.72 -23.19 0.81
CA SER A 182 21.02 -23.16 -0.63
C SER A 182 21.46 -21.77 -1.09
N LEU A 183 20.85 -20.72 -0.54
CA LEU A 183 21.09 -19.32 -0.89
C LEU A 183 22.26 -18.65 -0.13
N PHE A 184 23.28 -19.40 0.28
CA PHE A 184 24.45 -18.87 1.02
C PHE A 184 25.36 -17.92 0.18
N MET A 185 24.99 -17.66 -1.08
CA MET A 185 25.61 -16.65 -1.95
C MET A 185 25.07 -15.22 -1.72
N HIS A 186 24.01 -15.07 -0.92
CA HIS A 186 23.44 -13.79 -0.50
C HIS A 186 23.58 -13.58 1.01
N GLN A 187 23.43 -12.34 1.47
CA GLN A 187 23.47 -12.06 2.91
C GLN A 187 22.15 -12.50 3.52
N ASN A 188 22.20 -13.52 4.37
CA ASN A 188 21.00 -14.10 4.96
C ASN A 188 20.95 -13.72 6.44
N CYS A 189 19.75 -13.38 6.92
CA CYS A 189 19.51 -13.09 8.33
C CYS A 189 18.12 -13.52 8.79
N PHE A 190 18.01 -13.76 10.10
CA PHE A 190 16.79 -14.27 10.73
C PHE A 190 16.23 -13.32 11.78
N VAL A 191 14.91 -13.25 11.85
CA VAL A 191 14.17 -12.61 12.94
C VAL A 191 13.20 -13.65 13.50
N PHE A 192 13.51 -14.20 14.66
CA PHE A 192 12.63 -15.14 15.33
C PHE A 192 11.51 -14.40 16.06
N VAL A 193 10.27 -14.80 15.80
CA VAL A 193 9.07 -14.25 16.45
C VAL A 193 8.34 -15.41 17.12
N VAL A 194 8.30 -15.41 18.45
CA VAL A 194 7.56 -16.43 19.21
C VAL A 194 6.15 -15.90 19.49
N ASP A 195 5.15 -16.78 19.42
CA ASP A 195 3.74 -16.46 19.63
C ASP A 195 3.43 -15.71 20.93
N ASP A 196 2.36 -14.91 20.89
CA ASP A 196 1.80 -14.18 22.04
C ASP A 196 1.49 -15.10 23.24
N ASP A 197 1.19 -16.38 23.00
CA ASP A 197 0.94 -17.39 24.04
C ASP A 197 2.20 -17.74 24.86
N ALA A 198 3.39 -17.30 24.46
CA ALA A 198 4.63 -17.49 25.22
C ALA A 198 4.85 -16.44 26.32
N VAL A 199 4.02 -15.40 26.43
CA VAL A 199 4.18 -14.35 27.45
C VAL A 199 4.11 -14.95 28.86
N GLY A 200 5.20 -14.82 29.62
CA GLY A 200 5.34 -15.40 30.97
C GLY A 200 5.68 -16.89 31.03
N LYS A 201 5.90 -17.56 29.89
CA LYS A 201 6.33 -18.97 29.81
C LYS A 201 7.84 -19.08 29.55
N SER A 202 8.47 -20.09 30.15
CA SER A 202 9.90 -20.37 30.01
C SER A 202 10.21 -21.39 28.90
N GLY A 203 11.50 -21.66 28.64
CA GLY A 203 11.96 -22.74 27.78
C GLY A 203 11.67 -24.16 28.30
N LYS A 204 11.03 -24.30 29.48
CA LYS A 204 10.46 -25.56 29.99
C LYS A 204 8.97 -25.71 29.66
N ASP A 205 8.28 -24.61 29.39
CA ASP A 205 6.81 -24.58 29.22
C ASP A 205 6.37 -24.37 27.76
N HIS A 206 7.22 -23.74 26.94
CA HIS A 206 6.88 -23.37 25.55
C HIS A 206 7.93 -23.86 24.54
N VAL A 207 7.46 -24.55 23.49
CA VAL A 207 8.31 -25.16 22.45
C VAL A 207 9.10 -24.09 21.68
N GLY A 208 8.45 -23.01 21.23
CA GLY A 208 9.13 -21.94 20.49
C GLY A 208 10.18 -21.19 21.32
N VAL A 209 9.99 -21.09 22.65
CA VAL A 209 11.01 -20.49 23.55
C VAL A 209 12.16 -21.48 23.74
N ALA A 210 11.88 -22.77 23.91
CA ALA A 210 12.91 -23.79 24.00
C ALA A 210 13.82 -23.82 22.76
N ILE A 211 13.24 -23.74 21.56
CA ILE A 211 14.01 -23.72 20.29
C ILE A 211 14.83 -22.42 20.17
N LEU A 212 14.29 -21.27 20.59
CA LEU A 212 15.03 -20.00 20.61
C LEU A 212 16.21 -20.02 21.60
N ASN A 213 16.02 -20.51 22.82
CA ASN A 213 17.08 -20.62 23.82
C ASN A 213 18.17 -21.60 23.36
N LEU A 214 17.80 -22.74 22.77
CA LEU A 214 18.73 -23.69 22.15
C LEU A 214 19.56 -23.02 21.05
N TYR A 215 18.93 -22.21 20.20
CA TYR A 215 19.61 -21.45 19.15
C TYR A 215 20.60 -20.43 19.73
N ASN A 216 20.17 -19.61 20.69
CA ASN A 216 21.00 -18.59 21.34
C ASN A 216 22.18 -19.21 22.11
N PHE A 217 21.99 -20.37 22.74
CA PHE A 217 23.06 -21.14 23.35
C PHE A 217 24.06 -21.65 22.29
N ALA A 218 23.58 -22.34 21.25
CA ALA A 218 24.43 -22.89 20.20
C ALA A 218 25.19 -21.82 19.39
N LYS A 219 24.61 -20.61 19.28
CA LYS A 219 25.23 -19.41 18.72
C LYS A 219 26.39 -18.92 19.59
N SER A 220 26.21 -18.91 20.92
CA SER A 220 27.20 -18.45 21.90
C SER A 220 28.39 -19.42 22.03
N ASP A 221 28.14 -20.73 21.96
CA ASP A 221 29.19 -21.77 21.96
C ASP A 221 29.97 -21.84 20.64
N LYS A 222 29.32 -21.55 19.50
CA LYS A 222 29.90 -21.75 18.15
C LYS A 222 29.77 -20.51 17.27
N THR A 223 28.79 -20.52 16.35
CA THR A 223 28.53 -19.46 15.36
C THR A 223 27.07 -19.55 14.91
N ALA A 224 26.47 -18.44 14.46
CA ALA A 224 25.09 -18.41 13.98
C ALA A 224 24.81 -19.48 12.89
N ALA A 225 25.68 -19.60 11.88
CA ALA A 225 25.57 -20.62 10.83
C ALA A 225 25.53 -22.07 11.39
N LYS A 226 26.32 -22.38 12.42
CA LYS A 226 26.32 -23.71 13.06
C LYS A 226 25.09 -23.91 13.94
N ALA A 227 24.59 -22.87 14.59
CA ALA A 227 23.36 -22.90 15.38
C ALA A 227 22.13 -23.18 14.48
N ILE A 228 22.05 -22.53 13.31
CA ILE A 228 21.00 -22.76 12.31
C ILE A 228 21.05 -24.19 11.74
N HIS A 229 22.25 -24.72 11.49
CA HIS A 229 22.42 -26.12 11.08
C HIS A 229 21.95 -27.12 12.15
N LEU A 230 22.19 -26.83 13.43
CA LEU A 230 21.66 -27.63 14.53
C LEU A 230 20.13 -27.54 14.64
N LEU A 231 19.55 -26.35 14.46
CA LEU A 231 18.11 -26.14 14.47
C LEU A 231 17.43 -26.81 13.27
N THR A 232 18.06 -26.78 12.09
CA THR A 232 17.59 -27.52 10.90
C THR A 232 17.58 -29.02 11.17
N LYS A 233 18.62 -29.57 11.80
CA LYS A 233 18.65 -30.98 12.23
C LYS A 233 17.56 -31.32 13.24
N LEU A 234 17.29 -30.45 14.21
CA LEU A 234 16.21 -30.65 15.17
C LEU A 234 14.85 -30.76 14.46
N LEU A 235 14.57 -29.85 13.51
CA LEU A 235 13.35 -29.86 12.69
C LEU A 235 13.34 -30.96 11.60
N GLU A 236 14.43 -31.71 11.43
CA GLU A 236 14.47 -32.94 10.63
C GLU A 236 14.26 -34.20 11.48
N GLU A 237 14.74 -34.22 12.72
CA GLU A 237 14.53 -35.32 13.68
C GLU A 237 13.12 -35.29 14.33
N TYR A 238 12.50 -34.12 14.49
CA TYR A 238 11.19 -33.93 15.12
C TYR A 238 10.29 -33.02 14.28
N THR A 239 9.06 -33.48 13.97
CA THR A 239 8.13 -32.76 13.07
C THR A 239 6.69 -32.79 13.61
N GLY A 240 5.98 -31.66 13.50
CA GLY A 240 4.57 -31.58 13.89
C GLY A 240 4.37 -31.87 15.38
N ASP A 241 3.44 -32.77 15.70
CA ASP A 241 3.08 -33.13 17.07
C ASP A 241 4.25 -33.73 17.89
N ASP A 242 5.30 -34.25 17.24
CA ASP A 242 6.52 -34.73 17.90
C ASP A 242 7.42 -33.58 18.42
N LEU A 243 7.19 -32.34 18.01
CA LEU A 243 7.96 -31.17 18.42
C LEU A 243 7.56 -30.70 19.83
N THR A 244 7.83 -31.52 20.85
CA THR A 244 7.56 -31.21 22.26
C THR A 244 8.81 -30.69 22.97
N VAL A 245 8.62 -29.90 24.04
CA VAL A 245 9.73 -29.39 24.87
C VAL A 245 10.62 -30.53 25.37
N THR A 246 10.04 -31.67 25.74
CA THR A 246 10.78 -32.85 26.19
C THR A 246 11.72 -33.42 25.12
N ASN A 247 11.36 -33.30 23.84
CA ASN A 247 12.17 -33.76 22.72
C ASN A 247 13.28 -32.74 22.38
N VAL A 248 13.00 -31.43 22.48
CA VAL A 248 14.03 -30.38 22.42
C VAL A 248 15.09 -30.57 23.52
N HIS A 249 14.69 -30.87 24.75
CA HIS A 249 15.62 -31.15 25.86
C HIS A 249 16.43 -32.44 25.67
N LYS A 250 15.84 -33.51 25.10
CA LYS A 250 16.58 -34.73 24.73
C LYS A 250 17.62 -34.44 23.64
N PHE A 251 17.25 -33.67 22.61
CA PHE A 251 18.15 -33.26 21.54
C PHE A 251 19.31 -32.41 22.06
N PHE A 252 19.03 -31.47 22.98
CA PHE A 252 20.05 -30.68 23.65
C PHE A 252 21.06 -31.58 24.39
N LYS A 253 20.60 -32.48 25.28
CA LYS A 253 21.48 -33.41 26.01
C LYS A 253 22.28 -34.36 25.12
N LYS A 254 21.76 -34.73 23.94
CA LYS A 254 22.46 -35.55 22.93
C LYS A 254 23.62 -34.78 22.26
N HIS A 255 23.50 -33.47 22.10
CA HIS A 255 24.52 -32.62 21.46
C HIS A 255 25.44 -31.88 22.43
N PHE A 256 25.00 -31.66 23.67
CA PHE A 256 25.69 -30.94 24.74
C PHE A 256 25.51 -31.72 26.05
N PRO A 257 26.26 -32.83 26.26
CA PRO A 257 26.10 -33.69 27.44
C PRO A 257 26.61 -33.04 28.73
N ASP A 258 27.53 -32.08 28.62
CA ASP A 258 28.24 -31.44 29.75
C ASP A 258 27.54 -30.16 30.27
N GLN A 259 26.28 -29.92 29.87
CA GLN A 259 25.54 -28.68 30.14
C GLN A 259 24.17 -28.98 30.76
N ASP A 260 23.82 -28.23 31.81
CA ASP A 260 22.54 -28.41 32.48
C ASP A 260 21.39 -27.74 31.72
N ILE A 261 20.23 -28.42 31.71
CA ILE A 261 19.01 -27.91 31.07
C ILE A 261 18.51 -26.65 31.79
N ASP A 262 18.70 -26.58 33.10
CA ASP A 262 18.11 -25.51 33.90
C ASP A 262 18.76 -24.16 33.61
N ASP A 263 20.07 -24.12 33.39
CA ASP A 263 20.82 -22.92 33.01
C ASP A 263 20.36 -22.32 31.68
N VAL A 264 19.99 -23.16 30.70
CA VAL A 264 19.60 -22.72 29.35
C VAL A 264 18.10 -22.42 29.24
N PHE A 265 17.25 -23.20 29.92
CA PHE A 265 15.80 -23.20 29.69
C PHE A 265 14.97 -22.55 30.81
N GLN A 266 15.58 -22.04 31.90
CA GLN A 266 14.83 -21.31 32.96
C GLN A 266 14.22 -19.99 32.49
N ALA A 267 13.38 -19.39 33.33
CA ALA A 267 12.74 -18.09 33.07
C ALA A 267 13.75 -16.93 33.06
N ASP A 268 14.70 -16.91 34.00
CA ASP A 268 15.78 -15.92 34.08
C ASP A 268 17.03 -16.41 33.30
N SER A 269 16.83 -16.92 32.08
CA SER A 269 17.92 -17.41 31.22
C SER A 269 18.49 -16.29 30.37
N ASP A 270 19.82 -16.14 30.38
CA ASP A 270 20.57 -15.23 29.48
C ASP A 270 20.34 -15.54 27.99
N TYR A 271 19.73 -16.69 27.67
CA TYR A 271 19.47 -17.15 26.30
C TYR A 271 18.05 -16.85 25.78
N ASP A 272 17.14 -16.25 26.56
CA ASP A 272 15.83 -15.75 26.07
C ASP A 272 15.96 -14.34 25.45
N THR A 273 16.90 -14.18 24.52
CA THR A 273 17.15 -12.92 23.81
C THR A 273 16.46 -12.87 22.45
N GLY A 274 15.95 -11.69 22.08
CA GLY A 274 15.38 -11.42 20.75
C GLY A 274 13.86 -11.59 20.65
N ARG A 275 13.24 -12.41 21.51
CA ARG A 275 11.79 -12.71 21.50
C ARG A 275 10.90 -11.45 21.51
N THR A 276 11.17 -10.52 22.41
CA THR A 276 10.42 -9.27 22.55
C THR A 276 10.65 -8.32 21.36
N ALA A 277 11.86 -8.29 20.81
CA ALA A 277 12.19 -7.48 19.64
C ALA A 277 11.50 -7.98 18.36
N GLY A 278 11.52 -9.30 18.11
CA GLY A 278 10.82 -9.91 16.98
C GLY A 278 9.30 -9.72 17.04
N GLN A 279 8.69 -9.90 18.22
CA GLN A 279 7.26 -9.69 18.44
C GLN A 279 6.86 -8.21 18.28
N ALA A 280 7.68 -7.28 18.79
CA ALA A 280 7.48 -5.84 18.60
C ALA A 280 7.59 -5.47 17.12
N PHE A 281 8.61 -5.98 16.41
CA PHE A 281 8.80 -5.76 14.98
C PHE A 281 7.62 -6.28 14.15
N LEU A 282 7.11 -7.49 14.41
CA LEU A 282 5.92 -8.02 13.71
C LEU A 282 4.72 -7.08 13.87
N LYS A 283 4.44 -6.66 15.11
CA LYS A 283 3.33 -5.76 15.45
C LYS A 283 3.51 -4.36 14.87
N GLN A 284 4.74 -3.86 14.78
CA GLN A 284 5.06 -2.51 14.28
C GLN A 284 5.13 -2.44 12.75
N SER A 285 5.80 -3.39 12.11
CA SER A 285 5.94 -3.48 10.64
C SER A 285 4.61 -3.72 9.91
N GLY A 286 3.62 -4.32 10.58
CA GLY A 286 2.32 -4.62 9.97
C GLY A 286 2.29 -5.93 9.18
N LEU A 287 3.32 -6.76 9.28
CA LEU A 287 3.35 -8.13 8.77
C LEU A 287 2.35 -8.97 9.59
N GLN A 288 1.17 -9.22 9.02
CA GLN A 288 0.04 -9.82 9.76
C GLN A 288 0.16 -11.33 9.97
N THR A 289 0.82 -12.03 9.05
CA THR A 289 0.95 -13.50 9.04
C THR A 289 2.42 -13.90 9.10
N LEU A 290 2.68 -15.10 9.60
CA LEU A 290 3.98 -15.77 9.57
C LEU A 290 3.86 -17.09 8.78
N PRO A 291 4.95 -17.59 8.16
CA PRO A 291 6.26 -16.94 8.03
C PRO A 291 6.23 -15.79 7.00
N LYS A 292 7.27 -14.94 7.02
CA LYS A 292 7.52 -13.94 5.96
C LYS A 292 8.97 -13.92 5.55
N VAL A 293 9.22 -13.73 4.25
CA VAL A 293 10.56 -13.49 3.71
C VAL A 293 10.57 -12.10 3.08
N LEU A 294 11.59 -11.32 3.43
CA LEU A 294 11.87 -10.00 2.89
C LEU A 294 13.17 -10.07 2.09
N LEU A 295 13.23 -9.42 0.93
CA LEU A 295 14.48 -9.17 0.21
C LEU A 295 14.75 -7.67 0.19
N ASN A 296 15.82 -7.23 0.85
CA ASN A 296 16.14 -5.81 1.03
C ASN A 296 14.96 -5.02 1.64
N GLY A 297 14.19 -5.66 2.51
CA GLY A 297 12.98 -5.10 3.14
C GLY A 297 11.68 -5.29 2.34
N VAL A 298 11.73 -5.62 1.05
CA VAL A 298 10.53 -5.87 0.23
C VAL A 298 9.95 -7.24 0.56
N VAL A 299 8.67 -7.31 0.93
CA VAL A 299 7.97 -8.55 1.30
C VAL A 299 7.71 -9.42 0.07
N LEU A 300 7.94 -10.73 0.19
CA LEU A 300 7.47 -11.72 -0.80
C LEU A 300 6.02 -12.15 -0.50
N ASP A 301 5.24 -12.38 -1.55
CA ASP A 301 3.84 -12.81 -1.44
C ASP A 301 3.71 -14.21 -0.83
N ASP A 302 2.62 -14.46 -0.09
CA ASP A 302 2.38 -15.76 0.56
C ASP A 302 2.29 -16.92 -0.45
N ALA A 303 1.79 -16.66 -1.66
CA ALA A 303 1.76 -17.64 -2.75
C ALA A 303 3.15 -18.00 -3.29
N ALA A 304 4.14 -17.13 -3.09
CA ALA A 304 5.53 -17.33 -3.47
C ALA A 304 6.36 -18.07 -2.41
N LEU A 305 5.86 -18.19 -1.17
CA LEU A 305 6.54 -18.92 -0.09
C LEU A 305 6.41 -20.45 -0.19
N GLN A 306 5.76 -20.97 -1.23
CA GLN A 306 5.69 -22.40 -1.51
C GLN A 306 7.11 -22.97 -1.78
N PRO A 307 7.48 -24.15 -1.23
CA PRO A 307 8.84 -24.71 -1.34
C PRO A 307 9.37 -24.79 -2.78
N ASP A 308 8.51 -25.10 -3.75
CA ASP A 308 8.89 -25.26 -5.16
C ASP A 308 9.07 -23.94 -5.93
N LYS A 309 8.59 -22.81 -5.39
CA LYS A 309 8.52 -21.50 -6.08
C LYS A 309 9.35 -20.40 -5.43
N ILE A 310 9.71 -20.56 -4.18
CA ILE A 310 10.37 -19.50 -3.41
C ILE A 310 11.78 -19.19 -3.91
N GLU A 311 12.55 -20.19 -4.38
CA GLU A 311 13.85 -19.93 -5.01
C GLU A 311 13.69 -19.10 -6.31
N GLU A 312 12.70 -19.43 -7.15
CA GLU A 312 12.36 -18.65 -8.35
C GLU A 312 11.91 -17.23 -8.02
N SER A 313 11.06 -17.06 -7.00
CA SER A 313 10.58 -15.74 -6.56
C SER A 313 11.71 -14.86 -6.02
N ILE A 314 12.64 -15.42 -5.23
CA ILE A 314 13.81 -14.71 -4.74
C ILE A 314 14.70 -14.29 -5.92
N LEU A 315 14.95 -15.18 -6.90
CA LEU A 315 15.72 -14.86 -8.11
C LEU A 315 15.07 -13.73 -8.94
N MET A 316 13.76 -13.79 -9.18
CA MET A 316 13.01 -12.73 -9.86
C MET A 316 13.14 -11.39 -9.11
N GLN A 317 13.04 -11.39 -7.79
CA GLN A 317 13.16 -10.17 -6.99
C GLN A 317 14.59 -9.61 -6.96
N ILE A 318 15.62 -10.46 -6.95
CA ILE A 318 17.02 -10.07 -7.14
C ILE A 318 17.19 -9.39 -8.51
N MET A 319 16.65 -9.97 -9.59
CA MET A 319 16.71 -9.38 -10.92
C MET A 319 16.01 -8.01 -10.97
N ARG A 320 14.81 -7.91 -10.39
CA ARG A 320 14.05 -6.65 -10.31
C ARG A 320 14.81 -5.54 -9.55
N GLN A 321 15.46 -5.89 -8.44
CA GLN A 321 16.26 -4.94 -7.64
C GLN A 321 17.65 -4.63 -8.23
N THR A 322 18.18 -5.51 -9.08
CA THR A 322 19.48 -5.31 -9.73
C THR A 322 19.49 -4.07 -10.64
N THR A 323 18.43 -3.85 -11.42
CA THR A 323 18.37 -2.73 -12.37
C THR A 323 18.40 -1.34 -11.69
N PRO A 324 17.60 -1.05 -10.64
CA PRO A 324 17.75 0.16 -9.85
C PRO A 324 19.15 0.34 -9.24
N LEU A 325 19.74 -0.72 -8.69
CA LEU A 325 21.10 -0.68 -8.13
C LEU A 325 22.15 -0.36 -9.21
N GLN A 326 22.05 -0.96 -10.40
CA GLN A 326 22.91 -0.61 -11.54
C GLN A 326 22.77 0.86 -11.94
N ARG A 327 21.55 1.40 -12.03
CA ARG A 327 21.32 2.84 -12.29
C ARG A 327 21.95 3.72 -11.19
N ALA A 328 21.86 3.31 -9.93
CA ALA A 328 22.45 4.04 -8.80
C ALA A 328 23.99 4.04 -8.82
N VAL A 329 24.63 2.92 -9.18
CA VAL A 329 26.09 2.84 -9.35
C VAL A 329 26.55 3.62 -10.58
N ALA A 330 25.84 3.51 -11.72
CA ALA A 330 26.17 4.22 -12.95
C ALA A 330 26.05 5.75 -12.82
N SER A 331 25.05 6.23 -12.07
CA SER A 331 24.88 7.66 -11.74
C SER A 331 25.78 8.15 -10.61
N GLY A 332 26.62 7.28 -10.02
CA GLY A 332 27.51 7.62 -8.91
C GLY A 332 26.82 7.87 -7.57
N LYS A 333 25.51 7.62 -7.46
CA LYS A 333 24.74 7.74 -6.21
C LYS A 333 25.10 6.66 -5.18
N LEU A 334 25.54 5.49 -5.64
CA LEU A 334 26.03 4.40 -4.79
C LEU A 334 27.53 4.20 -5.05
N THR A 335 28.33 4.21 -3.99
CA THR A 335 29.79 4.07 -4.07
C THR A 335 30.34 3.07 -3.04
N ASP A 336 31.55 2.56 -3.30
CA ASP A 336 32.24 1.58 -2.43
C ASP A 336 32.57 2.08 -1.01
N LYS A 337 32.29 3.35 -0.68
CA LYS A 337 32.51 3.96 0.64
C LYS A 337 31.34 3.76 1.61
N GLU A 338 30.15 3.46 1.10
CA GLU A 338 28.92 3.34 1.90
C GLU A 338 28.47 1.88 1.96
N THR A 339 27.88 1.47 3.09
CA THR A 339 27.25 0.15 3.20
C THR A 339 25.99 0.13 2.33
N VAL A 340 25.96 -0.74 1.32
CA VAL A 340 24.86 -0.83 0.35
C VAL A 340 23.50 -1.04 1.03
N GLN A 341 23.43 -1.93 2.02
CA GLN A 341 22.25 -2.14 2.86
C GLN A 341 21.72 -0.84 3.49
N ASN A 342 22.59 0.05 3.98
CA ASN A 342 22.17 1.31 4.59
C ASN A 342 21.69 2.32 3.55
N TRP A 343 22.30 2.33 2.36
CA TRP A 343 21.85 3.14 1.23
C TRP A 343 20.46 2.71 0.76
N ILE A 344 20.20 1.40 0.66
CA ILE A 344 18.90 0.84 0.30
C ILE A 344 17.84 1.22 1.34
N LEU A 345 18.13 1.01 2.63
CA LEU A 345 17.18 1.29 3.71
C LEU A 345 16.90 2.78 3.96
N ASN A 346 17.64 3.67 3.30
CA ASN A 346 17.42 5.12 3.34
C ASN A 346 16.67 5.65 2.10
N GLN A 347 16.20 4.78 1.19
CA GLN A 347 15.38 5.17 0.04
C GLN A 347 13.96 5.58 0.48
N PRO A 348 13.28 6.48 -0.25
CA PRO A 348 11.94 6.97 0.11
C PRO A 348 10.85 5.87 0.12
N ASP A 349 11.06 4.78 -0.62
CA ASP A 349 10.12 3.64 -0.72
C ASP A 349 10.18 2.69 0.49
N VAL A 350 11.11 2.93 1.42
CA VAL A 350 11.29 2.16 2.66
C VAL A 350 10.43 2.78 3.76
N LEU A 351 9.44 2.02 4.22
CA LEU A 351 8.46 2.44 5.20
C LEU A 351 8.71 1.74 6.56
N PRO A 352 8.47 2.41 7.70
CA PRO A 352 8.55 1.76 9.01
C PRO A 352 7.38 0.78 9.28
N ARG A 353 6.32 0.85 8.47
CA ARG A 353 5.14 -0.01 8.55
C ARG A 353 4.46 -0.11 7.19
N LEU A 354 4.19 -1.32 6.72
CA LEU A 354 3.27 -1.55 5.61
C LEU A 354 1.83 -1.62 6.13
N ASN A 355 0.92 -1.04 5.35
CA ASN A 355 -0.51 -1.18 5.58
C ASN A 355 -1.16 -1.73 4.31
N ASN A 356 -1.37 -3.04 4.28
CA ASN A 356 -1.98 -3.75 3.14
C ASN A 356 -3.38 -3.22 2.78
N ARG A 357 -4.03 -2.41 3.64
CA ARG A 357 -5.32 -1.73 3.34
C ARG A 357 -5.16 -0.47 2.47
N LEU A 358 -3.96 0.11 2.45
CA LEU A 358 -3.60 1.27 1.61
C LEU A 358 -2.80 0.85 0.37
N LEU A 359 -2.07 -0.26 0.45
CA LEU A 359 -1.19 -0.76 -0.63
C LEU A 359 -1.91 -1.71 -1.59
N LYS A 360 -3.07 -2.26 -1.22
CA LYS A 360 -3.96 -2.95 -2.17
C LYS A 360 -4.62 -1.94 -3.09
N GLU A 361 -4.85 -2.36 -4.33
CA GLU A 361 -5.55 -1.55 -5.33
C GLU A 361 -6.92 -1.10 -4.82
N PRO A 362 -7.32 0.16 -5.10
CA PRO A 362 -8.54 0.73 -4.58
C PRO A 362 -9.76 0.10 -5.25
N ALA A 363 -10.50 -0.72 -4.51
CA ALA A 363 -11.67 -1.42 -5.02
C ALA A 363 -12.78 -0.47 -5.54
N ASN A 364 -12.89 0.74 -4.96
CA ASN A 364 -13.82 1.78 -5.38
C ASN A 364 -13.12 3.15 -5.39
N CYS A 365 -13.21 3.86 -6.52
CA CYS A 365 -12.87 5.26 -6.63
C CYS A 365 -14.14 6.08 -6.87
N LEU A 366 -14.36 7.12 -6.05
CA LEU A 366 -15.42 8.09 -6.29
C LEU A 366 -14.99 9.11 -7.35
N PRO A 367 -15.76 9.29 -8.45
CA PRO A 367 -15.54 10.37 -9.39
C PRO A 367 -15.83 11.73 -8.73
N VAL A 368 -14.76 12.41 -8.27
CA VAL A 368 -14.80 13.73 -7.63
C VAL A 368 -14.01 14.71 -8.50
N TYR A 369 -14.72 15.34 -9.44
CA TYR A 369 -14.10 16.19 -10.47
C TYR A 369 -14.46 17.67 -10.32
N ASP A 370 -15.66 17.98 -9.82
CA ASP A 370 -16.22 19.33 -9.75
C ASP A 370 -17.20 19.45 -8.57
N VAL A 371 -17.57 20.67 -8.16
CA VAL A 371 -18.55 21.00 -7.10
C VAL A 371 -19.72 21.79 -7.71
N ASN A 372 -20.67 21.06 -8.31
CA ASN A 372 -21.93 21.59 -8.82
C ASN A 372 -22.97 21.77 -7.71
N PRO A 373 -23.91 22.73 -7.86
CA PRO A 373 -24.99 22.94 -6.90
C PRO A 373 -25.91 21.72 -6.79
N CYS A 374 -26.29 21.35 -5.56
CA CYS A 374 -27.08 20.15 -5.31
C CYS A 374 -28.51 20.27 -5.87
N LYS A 375 -28.86 19.38 -6.80
CA LYS A 375 -30.21 19.30 -7.41
C LYS A 375 -31.32 18.91 -6.41
N ALA A 376 -30.98 18.26 -5.29
CA ALA A 376 -31.94 17.78 -4.30
C ALA A 376 -32.08 18.72 -3.10
N LYS A 377 -33.31 19.17 -2.85
CA LYS A 377 -33.66 19.99 -1.67
C LYS A 377 -33.96 19.15 -0.43
N ASN A 378 -34.55 17.96 -0.62
CA ASN A 378 -35.01 17.07 0.46
C ASN A 378 -34.40 15.66 0.35
N PHE A 379 -34.31 14.94 1.48
CA PHE A 379 -33.82 13.55 1.54
C PHE A 379 -34.48 12.60 0.52
N LYS A 380 -35.80 12.71 0.32
CA LYS A 380 -36.54 11.89 -0.67
C LYS A 380 -36.08 12.12 -2.12
N GLN A 381 -35.71 13.35 -2.48
CA GLN A 381 -35.14 13.66 -3.80
C GLN A 381 -33.71 13.16 -3.90
N PHE A 382 -32.91 13.31 -2.83
CA PHE A 382 -31.54 12.81 -2.78
C PHE A 382 -31.48 11.28 -2.98
N MET A 383 -32.45 10.52 -2.46
CA MET A 383 -32.56 9.07 -2.71
C MET A 383 -32.81 8.67 -4.17
N GLN A 384 -33.28 9.58 -5.03
CA GLN A 384 -33.59 9.34 -6.44
C GLN A 384 -32.45 9.76 -7.40
N LEU A 385 -31.42 10.43 -6.89
CA LEU A 385 -30.29 10.91 -7.68
C LEU A 385 -29.30 9.79 -8.05
N LYS A 386 -28.63 9.93 -9.20
CA LYS A 386 -27.54 9.03 -9.61
C LYS A 386 -26.34 9.13 -8.65
N PRO A 387 -25.45 8.12 -8.54
CA PRO A 387 -24.31 8.14 -7.62
C PRO A 387 -23.44 9.41 -7.71
N HIS A 388 -23.08 9.83 -8.92
CA HIS A 388 -22.33 11.08 -9.15
C HIS A 388 -23.07 12.31 -8.61
N GLU A 389 -24.38 12.43 -8.88
CA GLU A 389 -25.19 13.55 -8.38
C GLU A 389 -25.36 13.53 -6.86
N ARG A 390 -25.34 12.35 -6.23
CA ARG A 390 -25.31 12.20 -4.77
C ARG A 390 -23.96 12.64 -4.18
N ALA A 391 -22.85 12.27 -4.81
CA ALA A 391 -21.51 12.73 -4.42
C ALA A 391 -21.39 14.27 -4.53
N GLN A 392 -21.84 14.86 -5.63
CA GLN A 392 -21.92 16.32 -5.85
C GLN A 392 -22.71 17.03 -4.72
N CYS A 393 -23.89 16.50 -4.37
CA CYS A 393 -24.71 17.00 -3.27
C CYS A 393 -24.07 16.90 -1.88
N VAL A 394 -23.14 15.96 -1.67
CA VAL A 394 -22.35 15.86 -0.44
C VAL A 394 -21.18 16.84 -0.49
N LEU A 395 -20.44 16.91 -1.61
CA LEU A 395 -19.32 17.83 -1.85
C LEU A 395 -19.67 19.29 -1.52
N GLU A 396 -20.79 19.80 -2.06
CA GLU A 396 -21.26 21.19 -1.84
C GLU A 396 -21.52 21.47 -0.35
N LYS A 397 -22.04 20.49 0.39
CA LYS A 397 -22.48 20.65 1.80
C LYS A 397 -21.39 20.31 2.82
N MET A 398 -20.20 19.95 2.36
CA MET A 398 -19.08 19.53 3.21
C MET A 398 -18.13 20.70 3.49
N LYS A 399 -17.93 20.99 4.78
CA LYS A 399 -16.98 22.00 5.23
C LYS A 399 -15.64 21.36 5.55
N TYR A 400 -14.56 22.03 5.12
CA TYR A 400 -13.20 21.52 5.23
C TYR A 400 -12.41 22.24 6.33
N LEU A 401 -11.72 21.44 7.15
CA LEU A 401 -10.73 21.91 8.10
C LEU A 401 -9.36 21.91 7.43
N THR A 402 -8.68 23.06 7.50
CA THR A 402 -7.32 23.30 7.01
C THR A 402 -6.39 23.65 8.18
N LYS A 403 -5.07 23.56 7.99
CA LYS A 403 -4.09 23.93 9.03
C LYS A 403 -4.07 25.43 9.32
N GLY A 404 -4.03 26.26 8.27
CA GLY A 404 -4.18 27.72 8.32
C GLY A 404 -5.39 28.20 7.51
N GLU A 405 -5.66 29.50 7.55
CA GLU A 405 -6.73 30.18 6.78
C GLU A 405 -6.21 30.76 5.45
N THR A 406 -4.99 30.40 5.05
CA THR A 406 -4.43 30.77 3.74
C THR A 406 -5.13 30.03 2.61
N GLU A 407 -5.60 30.78 1.62
CA GLU A 407 -6.24 30.29 0.39
C GLU A 407 -5.21 29.69 -0.60
N ASP A 408 -4.40 28.75 -0.13
CA ASP A 408 -3.49 27.98 -1.00
C ASP A 408 -4.15 26.68 -1.47
N THR A 409 -3.89 26.26 -2.70
CA THR A 409 -4.36 24.99 -3.25
C THR A 409 -3.96 23.79 -2.37
N LYS A 410 -4.96 23.02 -1.90
CA LYS A 410 -4.76 21.85 -1.05
C LYS A 410 -4.91 20.56 -1.87
N TRP A 411 -3.79 20.01 -2.34
CA TRP A 411 -3.73 18.79 -3.18
C TRP A 411 -4.28 17.50 -2.52
N LEU A 412 -4.46 17.48 -1.19
CA LEU A 412 -4.82 16.29 -0.43
C LEU A 412 -6.16 16.51 0.29
N THR A 413 -7.18 15.83 -0.20
CA THR A 413 -8.54 15.83 0.33
C THR A 413 -8.77 14.54 1.10
N ILE A 414 -9.03 14.63 2.40
CA ILE A 414 -9.38 13.47 3.22
C ILE A 414 -10.78 13.63 3.80
N TRP A 415 -11.65 12.65 3.55
CA TRP A 415 -12.88 12.47 4.30
C TRP A 415 -12.73 11.28 5.25
N LEU A 416 -12.96 11.53 6.53
CA LEU A 416 -13.07 10.47 7.53
C LEU A 416 -14.52 10.02 7.61
N VAL A 417 -14.75 8.71 7.56
CA VAL A 417 -16.08 8.12 7.64
C VAL A 417 -16.17 7.30 8.92
N GLY A 418 -17.24 7.45 9.69
CA GLY A 418 -17.48 6.60 10.85
C GLY A 418 -18.59 7.07 11.78
N ASP A 419 -18.84 6.29 12.82
CA ASP A 419 -19.82 6.62 13.87
C ASP A 419 -19.17 7.40 15.03
N LEU A 420 -19.50 8.69 15.17
CA LEU A 420 -19.06 9.56 16.26
C LEU A 420 -19.61 9.16 17.64
N ASN A 421 -20.66 8.34 17.70
CA ASN A 421 -21.13 7.73 18.95
C ASN A 421 -20.19 6.63 19.44
N THR A 422 -19.38 6.03 18.55
CA THR A 422 -18.38 5.02 18.92
C THR A 422 -17.03 5.64 19.29
N ALA A 423 -16.29 4.99 20.19
CA ALA A 423 -14.92 5.37 20.50
C ALA A 423 -14.00 5.31 19.26
N LYS A 424 -14.20 4.29 18.40
CA LYS A 424 -13.45 4.11 17.14
C LYS A 424 -13.59 5.32 16.20
N GLY A 425 -14.83 5.78 15.95
CA GLY A 425 -15.08 6.94 15.09
C GLY A 425 -14.57 8.27 15.66
N ARG A 426 -14.59 8.44 17.00
CA ARG A 426 -13.95 9.59 17.67
C ARG A 426 -12.43 9.56 17.56
N GLN A 427 -11.81 8.40 17.82
CA GLN A 427 -10.35 8.22 17.68
C GLN A 427 -9.88 8.49 16.24
N LEU A 428 -10.64 8.08 15.24
CA LEU A 428 -10.37 8.40 13.83
C LEU A 428 -10.32 9.92 13.59
N LEU A 429 -11.30 10.68 14.11
CA LEU A 429 -11.33 12.14 14.02
C LEU A 429 -10.15 12.80 14.76
N ILE A 430 -9.80 12.33 15.96
CA ILE A 430 -8.61 12.80 16.70
C ILE A 430 -7.33 12.57 15.88
N ASN A 431 -7.19 11.40 15.25
CA ASN A 431 -6.02 11.07 14.44
C ASN A 431 -5.93 11.91 13.17
N GLY A 432 -7.07 12.20 12.51
CA GLY A 432 -7.12 13.17 11.42
C GLY A 432 -6.75 14.59 11.84
N LEU A 433 -7.22 15.07 13.00
CA LEU A 433 -6.82 16.37 13.55
C LEU A 433 -5.32 16.44 13.91
N LYS A 434 -4.70 15.32 14.32
CA LYS A 434 -3.24 15.21 14.48
C LYS A 434 -2.51 15.29 13.13
N ALA A 435 -3.01 14.61 12.09
CA ALA A 435 -2.45 14.68 10.75
C ALA A 435 -2.53 16.11 10.15
N LEU A 436 -3.66 16.80 10.37
CA LEU A 436 -3.89 18.19 9.95
C LEU A 436 -2.92 19.19 10.60
N LYS A 437 -2.39 18.91 11.79
CA LYS A 437 -1.35 19.75 12.41
C LYS A 437 0.02 19.57 11.72
N LYS A 438 0.29 18.39 11.15
CA LYS A 438 1.56 18.08 10.47
C LYS A 438 1.62 18.69 9.07
N SER A 439 0.61 18.47 8.22
CA SER A 439 0.61 18.90 6.81
C SER A 439 -0.07 20.26 6.58
N ASN A 440 0.56 21.15 5.80
CA ASN A 440 -0.03 22.43 5.36
C ASN A 440 -0.99 22.26 4.16
N ASN A 441 -0.89 21.14 3.44
CA ASN A 441 -1.51 20.92 2.13
C ASN A 441 -2.74 19.98 2.21
N LEU A 442 -3.11 19.58 3.43
CA LEU A 442 -4.24 18.71 3.73
C LEU A 442 -5.51 19.55 4.01
N ARG A 443 -6.62 19.19 3.36
CA ARG A 443 -7.99 19.57 3.76
C ARG A 443 -8.73 18.33 4.28
N LEU A 444 -9.32 18.44 5.46
CA LEU A 444 -9.96 17.34 6.19
C LEU A 444 -11.47 17.60 6.36
N SER A 445 -12.31 16.61 6.14
CA SER A 445 -13.73 16.66 6.51
C SER A 445 -14.22 15.32 7.08
N TYR A 446 -15.46 15.27 7.58
CA TYR A 446 -16.02 14.11 8.27
C TYR A 446 -17.43 13.78 7.78
N ILE A 447 -17.67 12.50 7.50
CA ILE A 447 -18.96 11.92 7.10
C ILE A 447 -19.42 10.98 8.21
N HIS A 448 -20.59 11.25 8.78
CA HIS A 448 -21.18 10.35 9.76
C HIS A 448 -21.71 9.06 9.11
N ASN A 449 -21.32 7.91 9.65
CA ASN A 449 -21.80 6.58 9.28
C ASN A 449 -22.20 5.79 10.53
N GLY A 450 -23.30 6.20 11.17
CA GLY A 450 -23.85 5.56 12.36
C GLY A 450 -25.31 5.14 12.20
N HIS A 451 -25.80 4.33 13.14
CA HIS A 451 -27.22 4.02 13.25
C HIS A 451 -28.00 5.25 13.71
N LEU A 452 -28.87 5.76 12.84
CA LEU A 452 -29.79 6.84 13.18
C LEU A 452 -30.94 6.25 14.01
N LYS A 453 -31.19 6.81 15.20
CA LYS A 453 -32.37 6.46 16.02
C LYS A 453 -33.64 6.68 15.17
N GLU A 454 -34.59 5.75 15.21
CA GLU A 454 -35.86 5.90 14.52
C GLU A 454 -36.68 7.08 15.09
N GLU A 455 -37.65 7.61 14.33
CA GLU A 455 -38.37 8.83 14.71
C GLU A 455 -39.16 8.75 16.03
N LYS A 456 -39.31 7.55 16.60
CA LYS A 456 -40.00 7.30 17.88
C LYS A 456 -39.11 7.50 19.10
N ASP A 457 -37.78 7.43 18.95
CA ASP A 457 -36.80 7.63 20.04
C ASP A 457 -36.18 9.03 20.03
N LYS A 458 -36.94 10.03 19.54
CA LYS A 458 -36.56 11.45 19.56
C LYS A 458 -36.74 12.06 20.96
N THR A 459 -35.95 11.61 21.93
CA THR A 459 -35.57 12.48 23.04
C THR A 459 -34.62 13.56 22.52
N ASP A 460 -34.72 14.78 23.04
CA ASP A 460 -33.79 15.90 22.75
C ASP A 460 -32.42 15.70 23.42
N GLU A 461 -31.93 14.46 23.43
CA GLU A 461 -30.61 14.10 23.92
C GLU A 461 -29.54 14.75 23.04
N LEU A 462 -28.66 15.50 23.71
CA LEU A 462 -27.40 15.95 23.17
C LEU A 462 -26.57 14.72 22.79
N SER A 463 -26.18 14.59 21.51
CA SER A 463 -25.34 13.49 21.04
C SER A 463 -23.99 13.99 20.57
N ALA A 464 -22.97 13.13 20.65
CA ALA A 464 -21.64 13.43 20.14
C ALA A 464 -21.66 13.82 18.65
N VAL A 465 -22.54 13.18 17.87
CA VAL A 465 -22.78 13.50 16.46
C VAL A 465 -23.28 14.94 16.29
N LYS A 466 -24.35 15.33 17.03
CA LYS A 466 -24.96 16.66 16.93
C LYS A 466 -23.97 17.76 17.32
N LEU A 467 -23.20 17.56 18.40
CA LEU A 467 -22.15 18.48 18.84
C LEU A 467 -21.06 18.65 17.77
N VAL A 468 -20.39 17.56 17.36
CA VAL A 468 -19.28 17.61 16.39
C VAL A 468 -19.73 18.19 15.05
N THR A 469 -20.91 17.79 14.57
CA THR A 469 -21.47 18.30 13.30
C THR A 469 -21.78 19.80 13.39
N SER A 470 -22.34 20.27 14.51
CA SER A 470 -22.62 21.69 14.71
C SER A 470 -21.33 22.51 14.85
N VAL A 471 -20.27 21.98 15.47
CA VAL A 471 -18.94 22.64 15.50
C VAL A 471 -18.37 22.75 14.09
N LEU A 472 -18.39 21.67 13.30
CA LEU A 472 -17.90 21.68 11.92
C LEU A 472 -18.63 22.71 11.05
N ARG A 473 -19.96 22.84 11.18
CA ARG A 473 -20.75 23.81 10.41
C ARG A 473 -20.61 25.24 10.91
N ASN A 474 -20.92 25.49 12.18
CA ASN A 474 -21.21 26.84 12.69
C ASN A 474 -19.95 27.62 13.11
N VAL A 475 -18.82 26.95 13.34
CA VAL A 475 -17.60 27.57 13.89
C VAL A 475 -16.50 27.68 12.82
N PRO A 476 -15.78 28.82 12.69
CA PRO A 476 -14.65 28.97 11.76
C PRO A 476 -13.56 27.90 11.97
N SER A 477 -12.85 27.52 10.90
CA SER A 477 -11.99 26.33 10.92
C SER A 477 -10.87 26.36 11.96
N THR A 478 -10.32 27.54 12.29
CA THR A 478 -9.36 27.75 13.40
C THR A 478 -9.93 27.42 14.77
N LEU A 479 -11.04 28.05 15.13
CA LEU A 479 -11.75 27.86 16.40
C LEU A 479 -12.36 26.44 16.51
N ALA A 480 -12.89 25.90 15.40
CA ALA A 480 -13.43 24.55 15.32
C ALA A 480 -12.37 23.50 15.69
N LYS A 481 -11.12 23.64 15.23
CA LYS A 481 -10.01 22.75 15.66
C LYS A 481 -9.81 22.81 17.16
N GLN A 482 -9.83 23.99 17.78
CA GLN A 482 -9.62 24.13 19.22
C GLN A 482 -10.77 23.49 20.02
N MET A 483 -12.02 23.78 19.64
CA MET A 483 -13.22 23.16 20.23
C MET A 483 -13.21 21.63 20.07
N LEU A 484 -12.92 21.09 18.89
CA LEU A 484 -12.89 19.65 18.65
C LEU A 484 -11.78 18.95 19.43
N ASN A 485 -10.59 19.56 19.55
CA ASN A 485 -9.54 19.00 20.42
C ASN A 485 -10.02 18.98 21.89
N LYS A 486 -10.64 20.06 22.39
CA LYS A 486 -11.17 20.14 23.76
C LYS A 486 -12.28 19.10 24.02
N LEU A 487 -13.22 18.99 23.09
CA LEU A 487 -14.37 18.07 23.14
C LEU A 487 -13.95 16.59 23.11
N LEU A 488 -12.92 16.27 22.31
CA LEU A 488 -12.43 14.90 22.10
C LEU A 488 -11.21 14.55 22.96
N SER A 489 -10.85 15.38 23.96
CA SER A 489 -9.66 15.15 24.79
C SER A 489 -9.79 13.97 25.76
N SER A 490 -10.98 13.73 26.32
CA SER A 490 -11.25 12.54 27.15
C SER A 490 -12.71 12.07 26.98
N GLU A 491 -12.90 10.76 26.92
CA GLU A 491 -14.25 10.17 26.79
C GLU A 491 -15.09 10.40 28.04
N GLU A 492 -14.46 10.48 29.21
CA GLU A 492 -15.09 10.79 30.49
C GLU A 492 -15.72 12.18 30.49
N ALA A 493 -14.96 13.23 30.11
CA ALA A 493 -15.47 14.60 30.05
C ALA A 493 -16.56 14.76 28.98
N LEU A 494 -16.43 14.04 27.85
CA LEU A 494 -17.48 13.97 26.84
C LEU A 494 -18.74 13.30 27.40
N SER A 495 -18.61 12.17 28.12
CA SER A 495 -19.76 11.48 28.73
C SER A 495 -20.46 12.31 29.82
N GLN A 496 -19.72 13.15 30.55
CA GLN A 496 -20.27 14.11 31.51
C GLN A 496 -20.96 15.27 30.77
N LEU A 497 -20.36 15.81 29.72
CA LEU A 497 -20.96 16.86 28.89
C LEU A 497 -22.31 16.44 28.28
N LEU A 498 -22.41 15.20 27.79
CA LEU A 498 -23.65 14.65 27.23
C LEU A 498 -24.75 14.45 28.29
N LYS A 499 -24.39 14.29 29.58
CA LYS A 499 -25.34 14.16 30.69
C LYS A 499 -25.75 15.50 31.29
N ASP A 500 -24.78 16.39 31.48
CA ASP A 500 -24.95 17.67 32.16
C ASP A 500 -25.50 18.76 31.22
N GLY A 501 -25.31 18.62 29.90
CA GLY A 501 -25.73 19.59 28.88
C GLY A 501 -24.94 20.91 28.87
N ASP A 502 -23.98 21.08 29.79
CA ASP A 502 -23.27 22.33 30.04
C ASP A 502 -22.24 22.68 28.93
N LEU A 503 -22.71 23.41 27.92
CA LEU A 503 -21.89 23.91 26.82
C LEU A 503 -20.81 24.92 27.26
N GLN A 504 -20.84 25.48 28.48
CA GLN A 504 -19.77 26.38 28.94
C GLN A 504 -18.42 25.65 29.06
N ARG A 505 -18.43 24.34 29.31
CA ARG A 505 -17.21 23.52 29.28
C ARG A 505 -16.52 23.52 27.90
N LEU A 506 -17.27 23.76 26.82
CA LEU A 506 -16.74 23.91 25.46
C LEU A 506 -16.31 25.33 25.09
N ALA A 507 -16.39 26.30 26.01
CA ALA A 507 -15.97 27.68 25.75
C ALA A 507 -14.53 27.76 25.20
N VAL A 508 -14.38 28.51 24.11
CA VAL A 508 -13.13 28.89 23.46
C VAL A 508 -13.25 30.37 23.11
N HIS A 509 -12.19 31.16 23.35
CA HIS A 509 -12.20 32.60 23.08
C HIS A 509 -12.54 32.88 21.60
N GLY A 510 -13.53 33.73 21.35
CA GLY A 510 -14.00 34.09 20.01
C GLY A 510 -15.18 33.25 19.48
N VAL A 511 -15.70 32.29 20.24
CA VAL A 511 -16.92 31.54 19.88
C VAL A 511 -18.13 32.09 20.63
N ASP A 512 -19.16 32.49 19.89
CA ASP A 512 -20.48 32.82 20.45
C ASP A 512 -21.25 31.53 20.80
N LEU A 513 -21.36 31.25 22.10
CA LEU A 513 -22.05 30.08 22.64
C LEU A 513 -23.58 30.17 22.53
N ASP A 514 -24.14 31.38 22.45
CA ASP A 514 -25.59 31.61 22.31
C ASP A 514 -26.03 31.43 20.85
N ALA A 515 -25.19 31.82 19.89
CA ALA A 515 -25.37 31.46 18.48
C ALA A 515 -25.16 29.95 18.26
N PHE A 516 -24.15 29.36 18.90
CA PHE A 516 -23.86 27.93 18.79
C PHE A 516 -24.99 27.04 19.34
N SER A 517 -25.52 27.37 20.51
CA SER A 517 -26.63 26.63 21.15
C SER A 517 -27.94 26.73 20.35
N LYS A 518 -28.24 27.88 19.74
CA LYS A 518 -29.38 28.01 18.79
C LYS A 518 -29.19 27.18 17.52
N GLY A 519 -27.95 27.01 17.06
CA GLY A 519 -27.60 26.22 15.88
C GLY A 519 -27.54 24.70 16.08
N LEU A 520 -27.90 24.18 17.26
CA LEU A 520 -27.65 22.78 17.64
C LEU A 520 -28.80 21.81 17.26
N VAL A 521 -30.02 22.31 17.12
CA VAL A 521 -31.22 21.44 17.04
C VAL A 521 -31.60 21.02 15.61
N PRO A 522 -32.22 21.85 14.75
CA PRO A 522 -33.28 21.32 13.87
C PRO A 522 -32.82 20.78 12.51
N GLY A 523 -31.68 21.27 11.99
CA GLY A 523 -31.23 20.99 10.62
C GLY A 523 -30.22 19.84 10.47
N ASN A 524 -29.87 19.17 11.56
CA ASN A 524 -28.81 18.16 11.55
C ASN A 524 -29.31 16.81 10.99
N ASP A 525 -30.46 16.33 11.45
CA ASP A 525 -30.91 14.94 11.24
C ASP A 525 -31.10 14.57 9.76
N GLN A 526 -31.63 15.47 8.92
CA GLN A 526 -31.75 15.21 7.47
C GLN A 526 -30.39 15.10 6.76
N GLN A 527 -29.41 15.90 7.17
CA GLN A 527 -28.07 15.84 6.58
C GLN A 527 -27.26 14.66 7.13
N LEU A 528 -27.51 14.24 8.38
CA LEU A 528 -26.97 12.99 8.92
C LEU A 528 -27.57 11.77 8.19
N ALA A 529 -28.86 11.79 7.86
CA ALA A 529 -29.49 10.79 6.99
C ALA A 529 -28.88 10.75 5.58
N ILE A 530 -28.59 11.90 4.98
CA ILE A 530 -27.85 12.01 3.72
C ILE A 530 -26.45 11.38 3.84
N GLN A 531 -25.70 11.69 4.91
CA GLN A 531 -24.34 11.18 5.13
C GLN A 531 -24.30 9.66 5.37
N THR A 532 -25.15 9.12 6.25
CA THR A 532 -25.23 7.68 6.49
C THR A 532 -25.65 6.92 5.22
N MET A 533 -26.61 7.44 4.45
CA MET A 533 -27.02 6.79 3.20
C MET A 533 -25.93 6.84 2.13
N PHE A 534 -25.21 7.96 2.01
CA PHE A 534 -24.07 8.07 1.09
C PHE A 534 -22.95 7.07 1.45
N ALA A 535 -22.63 6.92 2.74
CA ALA A 535 -21.68 5.90 3.19
C ALA A 535 -22.15 4.46 2.85
N GLU A 536 -23.43 4.16 3.04
CA GLU A 536 -24.01 2.84 2.76
C GLU A 536 -24.09 2.51 1.27
N ARG A 537 -24.55 3.45 0.43
CA ARG A 537 -24.86 3.20 -0.99
C ARG A 537 -23.80 3.62 -1.99
N ASP A 538 -22.97 4.62 -1.68
CA ASP A 538 -22.00 5.18 -2.62
C ASP A 538 -20.55 4.89 -2.21
N LEU A 539 -20.27 4.70 -0.91
CA LEU A 539 -18.96 4.22 -0.43
C LEU A 539 -18.90 2.69 -0.23
N GLY A 540 -20.06 2.01 -0.20
CA GLY A 540 -20.14 0.55 0.01
C GLY A 540 -19.79 0.09 1.43
N LEU A 541 -19.97 0.96 2.44
CA LEU A 541 -19.62 0.69 3.84
C LEU A 541 -20.85 0.21 4.63
N GLN A 542 -20.67 -0.68 5.62
CA GLN A 542 -21.77 -1.04 6.52
C GLN A 542 -21.96 0.06 7.59
N LYS A 543 -23.16 0.13 8.18
CA LYS A 543 -23.44 1.11 9.25
C LYS A 543 -22.54 0.82 10.46
N GLY A 544 -21.87 1.86 10.95
CA GLY A 544 -20.85 1.74 12.01
C GLY A 544 -19.42 1.48 11.51
N ASP A 545 -19.23 1.10 10.24
CA ASP A 545 -17.87 0.96 9.68
C ASP A 545 -17.13 2.29 9.65
N THR A 546 -15.87 2.24 10.05
CA THR A 546 -14.91 3.32 9.84
C THR A 546 -14.20 3.19 8.50
N ALA A 547 -13.95 4.30 7.81
CA ALA A 547 -13.16 4.34 6.58
C ALA A 547 -12.47 5.71 6.40
N VAL A 548 -11.51 5.76 5.49
CA VAL A 548 -10.85 7.00 5.05
C VAL A 548 -10.97 7.09 3.53
N VAL A 549 -11.50 8.19 3.03
CA VAL A 549 -11.53 8.50 1.60
C VAL A 549 -10.45 9.54 1.31
N VAL A 550 -9.53 9.25 0.38
CA VAL A 550 -8.41 10.12 0.02
C VAL A 550 -8.50 10.46 -1.46
N ASN A 551 -8.74 11.73 -1.81
CA ASN A 551 -8.92 12.19 -3.20
C ASN A 551 -9.89 11.30 -4.04
N GLY A 552 -10.96 10.80 -3.41
CA GLY A 552 -11.96 9.91 -4.04
C GLY A 552 -11.72 8.41 -3.82
N ILE A 553 -10.48 7.98 -3.54
CA ILE A 553 -10.16 6.57 -3.25
C ILE A 553 -10.70 6.19 -1.87
N VAL A 554 -11.48 5.11 -1.78
CA VAL A 554 -12.05 4.61 -0.51
C VAL A 554 -11.18 3.51 0.10
N SER A 555 -10.67 3.73 1.32
CA SER A 555 -9.95 2.73 2.12
C SER A 555 -10.74 2.37 3.38
N SER A 556 -11.29 1.17 3.44
CA SER A 556 -12.05 0.70 4.60
C SER A 556 -11.15 0.42 5.81
N CYS A 557 -11.63 0.79 6.99
CA CYS A 557 -10.98 0.57 8.28
C CYS A 557 -11.81 -0.41 9.13
N GLN A 558 -12.28 -1.51 8.54
CA GLN A 558 -12.76 -2.66 9.32
C GLN A 558 -11.57 -3.20 10.11
N ILE A 559 -11.71 -3.34 11.44
CA ILE A 559 -10.60 -3.71 12.35
C ILE A 559 -10.38 -5.21 12.28
#